data_AF-A0A382MZ63-F1
#
_entry.id   AF-A0A382MZ63-F1
#
_cell.length_a   1.000
_cell.length_b   1.000
_cell.length_c   1.000
_cell.angle_alpha   90.00
_cell.angle_beta   90.00
_cell.angle_gamma   90.00
#
_symmetry.space_group_name_H-M   'P 1'
#
loop_
_entity.id
_entity.type
_entity.pdbx_description
1 polymer ?
#
loop_
_entity_poly.entity_id
_entity_poly.type
_entity_poly.pdbx_seq_one_letter_code
_entity_poly.pdbx_strand_id
1 'polypeptide(L)'
;MINPINLLFLQWQNYFDIIFVTVVIYSVYIWLRGTRAFHILIGLGGLGMLYVLASWSGLFLTSWLLQYLLGVTLLLIIVIFQPEIRQLLEKVSPLAIIKLKGGTVPRTTLSEVAGATFKLAEERIGALFVFPRATLVSDVMQDGVQLDSIASQELLISIFQKNSPIHDGAVVIEKDRVLKAGCYLPLSTREGLPPKYGTRHRAALGVAEHGDTLCVVVSEERGVVSLAQKGEIETITGQELLCHRLEQALSTNPAASVRSSVLETIQSRFNYQEFIRKNFLAKCLSTALACLLWFLLVGQQWSEAFTSAMLEYQNKPDGMDFTSEVASQIQVRVRGPHGSISTLD
;
A
#
# COMPACT_ATOMS: atom_id res chain seq x y z
N MET A 1 6.16 40.99 27.49
CA MET A 1 6.58 40.58 26.14
C MET A 1 7.00 39.12 26.19
N ILE A 2 6.08 38.20 25.85
CA ILE A 2 6.37 36.76 25.79
C ILE A 2 6.62 36.46 24.31
N ASN A 3 7.80 35.92 23.97
CA ASN A 3 8.17 35.61 22.60
C ASN A 3 7.15 34.63 21.97
N PRO A 4 6.72 34.83 20.70
CA PRO A 4 5.81 33.93 20.00
C PRO A 4 6.37 32.50 19.87
N ILE A 5 7.69 32.35 20.00
CA ILE A 5 8.40 31.06 20.03
C ILE A 5 8.05 30.24 21.27
N ASN A 6 7.77 30.86 22.42
CA ASN A 6 7.47 30.12 23.66
C ASN A 6 6.03 29.58 23.72
N LEU A 7 5.10 30.17 22.96
CA LEU A 7 3.70 29.69 22.87
C LEU A 7 3.54 28.53 21.88
N LEU A 8 4.43 28.41 20.89
CA LEU A 8 4.53 27.26 19.97
C LEU A 8 4.80 25.93 20.70
N PHE A 9 5.43 25.99 21.88
CA PHE A 9 5.88 24.82 22.64
C PHE A 9 4.95 24.38 23.78
N LEU A 10 3.85 25.10 24.07
CA LEU A 10 3.01 24.83 25.24
C LEU A 10 1.77 23.97 24.96
N GLN A 11 1.44 23.74 23.69
CA GLN A 11 0.44 22.74 23.31
C GLN A 11 1.17 21.46 22.96
N TRP A 12 1.19 20.50 23.89
CA TRP A 12 1.73 19.16 23.68
C TRP A 12 1.16 18.50 22.41
N GLN A 13 -0.05 18.91 22.00
CA GLN A 13 -0.70 18.52 20.76
C GLN A 13 0.15 18.82 19.51
N ASN A 14 0.86 19.96 19.46
CA ASN A 14 1.70 20.33 18.31
C ASN A 14 2.90 19.38 18.14
N TYR A 15 3.49 18.94 19.25
CA TYR A 15 4.57 17.96 19.21
C TYR A 15 4.07 16.60 18.71
N PHE A 16 2.91 16.15 19.18
CA PHE A 16 2.30 14.91 18.69
C PHE A 16 1.95 15.00 17.21
N ASP A 17 1.43 16.14 16.76
CA ASP A 17 1.10 16.36 15.35
C ASP A 17 2.36 16.32 14.47
N ILE A 18 3.42 17.05 14.84
CA ILE A 18 4.70 17.04 14.11
C ILE A 18 5.32 15.64 14.08
N ILE A 19 5.30 14.91 15.21
CA ILE A 19 5.81 13.53 15.27
C ILE A 19 4.99 12.62 14.37
N PHE A 20 3.66 12.71 14.45
CA PHE A 20 2.76 11.91 13.63
C PHE A 20 2.98 12.17 12.13
N VAL A 21 2.98 13.44 11.71
CA VAL A 21 3.23 13.84 10.32
C VAL A 21 4.63 13.39 9.87
N THR A 22 5.65 13.49 10.72
CA THR A 22 7.01 12.99 10.41
C THR A 22 7.01 11.49 10.16
N VAL A 23 6.33 10.71 11.00
CA VAL A 23 6.20 9.26 10.84
C VAL A 23 5.46 8.92 9.54
N VAL A 24 4.37 9.62 9.23
CA VAL A 24 3.61 9.42 7.98
C VAL A 24 4.46 9.74 6.75
N ILE A 25 5.10 10.90 6.69
CA ILE A 25 5.97 11.30 5.58
C ILE A 25 7.12 10.33 5.40
N TYR A 26 7.76 9.93 6.49
CA TYR A 26 8.86 8.97 6.45
C TYR A 26 8.40 7.57 5.98
N SER A 27 7.21 7.14 6.40
CA SER A 27 6.61 5.87 5.96
C SER A 27 6.31 5.90 4.47
N VAL A 28 5.72 7.00 3.97
CA VAL A 28 5.48 7.21 2.53
C VAL A 28 6.80 7.23 1.75
N TYR A 29 7.84 7.90 2.28
CA TYR A 29 9.16 7.92 1.66
C TYR A 29 9.73 6.51 1.50
N ILE A 30 9.72 5.68 2.55
CA ILE A 30 10.21 4.29 2.46
C ILE A 30 9.40 3.46 1.47
N TRP A 31 8.08 3.64 1.49
CA TRP A 31 7.18 2.88 0.62
C TRP A 31 7.43 3.20 -0.86
N LEU A 32 7.61 4.48 -1.18
CA LEU A 32 7.86 4.95 -2.53
C LEU A 32 9.31 4.74 -2.99
N ARG A 33 10.30 4.78 -2.09
CA ARG A 33 11.72 4.73 -2.46
C ARG A 33 12.04 3.50 -3.33
N GLY A 34 12.65 3.75 -4.49
CA GLY A 34 13.02 2.72 -5.46
C GLY A 34 11.92 2.37 -6.46
N THR A 35 10.73 2.96 -6.36
CA THR A 35 9.66 2.79 -7.34
C THR A 35 9.71 3.84 -8.45
N ARG A 36 9.01 3.61 -9.57
CA ARG A 36 8.78 4.64 -10.59
C ARG A 36 8.06 5.86 -10.01
N ALA A 37 7.15 5.66 -9.06
CA ALA A 37 6.43 6.73 -8.38
C ALA A 37 7.37 7.70 -7.62
N PHE A 38 8.51 7.23 -7.11
CA PHE A 38 9.50 8.09 -6.47
C PHE A 38 10.11 9.12 -7.42
N HIS A 39 10.44 8.71 -8.65
CA HIS A 39 10.99 9.60 -9.66
C HIS A 39 9.96 10.65 -10.10
N ILE A 40 8.70 10.24 -10.22
CA ILE A 40 7.59 11.13 -10.55
C ILE A 40 7.38 12.16 -9.43
N LEU A 41 7.46 11.73 -8.16
CA LEU A 41 7.34 12.62 -7.01
C LEU A 41 8.49 13.63 -6.94
N ILE A 42 9.73 13.21 -7.22
CA ILE A 42 10.87 14.13 -7.32
C ILE A 42 10.66 15.12 -8.47
N GLY A 43 10.22 14.66 -9.64
CA GLY A 43 9.93 15.52 -10.79
C GLY A 43 8.85 16.56 -10.49
N LEU A 44 7.75 16.13 -9.86
CA LEU A 44 6.67 17.01 -9.43
C LEU A 44 7.13 18.02 -8.37
N GLY A 45 7.93 17.56 -7.39
CA GLY A 45 8.52 18.42 -6.36
C GLY A 45 9.49 19.45 -6.93
N GLY A 46 10.35 19.05 -7.87
CA GLY A 46 11.26 19.96 -8.58
C GLY A 46 10.52 21.00 -9.42
N LEU A 47 9.45 20.58 -10.10
CA LEU A 47 8.57 21.48 -10.84
C LEU A 47 7.86 22.48 -9.91
N GLY A 48 7.37 22.01 -8.75
CA GLY A 48 6.79 22.87 -7.71
C GLY A 48 7.80 23.84 -7.10
N MET A 49 9.04 23.40 -6.88
CA MET A 49 10.12 24.26 -6.40
C MET A 49 10.45 25.37 -7.40
N LEU A 50 10.53 25.04 -8.69
CA LEU A 50 10.69 26.04 -9.76
C LEU A 50 9.54 27.05 -9.79
N TYR A 51 8.30 26.59 -9.59
CA TYR A 51 7.15 27.48 -9.50
C TYR A 51 7.29 28.48 -8.33
N VAL A 52 7.65 27.99 -7.14
CA VAL A 52 7.87 28.86 -5.96
C VAL A 52 8.97 29.88 -6.23
N LEU A 53 10.11 29.46 -6.78
CA LEU A 53 11.22 30.36 -7.12
C LEU A 53 10.83 31.41 -8.17
N ALA A 54 10.06 31.02 -9.19
CA ALA A 54 9.57 31.94 -10.21
C ALA A 54 8.57 32.95 -9.64
N SER A 55 7.65 32.49 -8.78
CA SER A 55 6.67 33.35 -8.11
C SER A 55 7.32 34.35 -7.17
N TRP A 56 8.33 33.91 -6.42
CA TRP A 56 9.07 34.76 -5.49
C TRP A 56 9.94 35.79 -6.22
N SER A 57 10.52 35.42 -7.36
CA SER A 57 11.28 36.33 -8.23
C SER A 57 10.40 37.33 -9.01
N GLY A 58 9.07 37.26 -8.89
CA GLY A 58 8.13 38.12 -9.60
C GLY A 58 8.00 37.82 -11.11
N LEU A 59 8.44 36.64 -11.56
CA LEU A 59 8.33 36.23 -12.97
C LEU A 59 6.89 35.81 -13.28
N PHE A 60 6.04 36.77 -13.67
CA PHE A 60 4.61 36.53 -13.90
C PHE A 60 4.34 35.45 -14.97
N LEU A 61 4.91 35.59 -16.17
CA LEU A 61 4.70 34.62 -17.26
C LEU A 61 5.20 33.22 -16.90
N THR A 62 6.39 33.13 -16.28
CA THR A 62 6.99 31.85 -15.90
C THR A 62 6.21 31.16 -14.80
N SER A 63 5.81 31.89 -13.75
CA SER A 63 4.99 31.32 -12.68
C SER A 63 3.61 30.88 -13.17
N TRP A 64 2.98 31.65 -14.06
CA TRP A 64 1.72 31.27 -14.70
C TRP A 64 1.86 30.00 -15.57
N LEU A 65 2.91 29.92 -16.40
CA LEU A 65 3.20 28.74 -17.22
C LEU A 65 3.46 27.49 -16.35
N LEU A 66 4.28 27.64 -15.30
CA LEU A 66 4.59 26.55 -14.38
C LEU A 66 3.36 26.09 -13.60
N GLN A 67 2.46 27.00 -13.22
CA GLN A 67 1.19 26.65 -12.59
C GLN A 67 0.31 25.79 -13.51
N TYR A 68 0.18 26.18 -14.79
CA TYR A 68 -0.57 25.38 -15.77
C TYR A 68 0.09 24.01 -15.99
N LEU A 69 1.42 23.98 -16.14
CA LEU A 69 2.18 22.75 -16.31
C LEU A 69 2.04 21.81 -15.11
N LEU A 70 2.04 22.34 -13.87
CA LEU A 70 1.76 21.57 -12.65
C LEU A 70 0.37 20.94 -12.69
N GLY A 71 -0.65 21.71 -13.09
CA GLY A 71 -2.03 21.23 -13.20
C GLY A 71 -2.18 20.08 -14.21
N VAL A 72 -1.64 20.25 -15.42
CA VAL A 72 -1.65 19.20 -16.46
C VAL A 72 -0.85 17.98 -16.00
N THR A 73 0.29 18.18 -15.35
CA THR A 73 1.11 17.08 -14.82
C THR A 73 0.35 16.28 -13.75
N LEU A 74 -0.34 16.94 -12.83
CA LEU A 74 -1.18 16.28 -11.83
C LEU A 74 -2.30 15.46 -12.46
N LEU A 75 -2.97 16.01 -13.49
CA LEU A 75 -4.00 15.28 -14.23
C LEU A 75 -3.42 14.05 -14.93
N LEU A 76 -2.27 14.19 -15.61
CA LEU A 76 -1.58 13.09 -16.28
C LEU A 76 -1.20 11.98 -15.27
N ILE A 77 -0.72 12.36 -14.08
CA ILE A 77 -0.43 11.42 -13.00
C ILE A 77 -1.69 10.64 -12.62
N ILE A 78 -2.83 11.31 -12.38
CA ILE A 78 -4.08 10.61 -12.02
C ILE A 78 -4.49 9.60 -13.10
N VAL A 79 -4.36 9.95 -14.38
CA VAL A 79 -4.70 9.06 -15.49
C VAL A 79 -3.74 7.87 -15.57
N ILE A 80 -2.44 8.11 -15.46
CA ILE A 80 -1.42 7.04 -15.50
C ILE A 80 -1.57 6.10 -14.30
N PHE A 81 -1.84 6.64 -13.11
CA PHE A 81 -1.99 5.89 -11.87
C PHE A 81 -3.42 5.38 -11.60
N GLN A 82 -4.33 5.55 -12.57
CA GLN A 82 -5.70 5.08 -12.44
C GLN A 82 -5.78 3.56 -12.14
N PRO A 83 -4.99 2.68 -12.78
CA PRO A 83 -5.01 1.24 -12.49
C PRO A 83 -4.56 0.92 -11.06
N GLU A 84 -3.53 1.59 -10.55
CA GLU A 84 -3.00 1.37 -9.20
C GLU A 84 -4.00 1.81 -8.13
N ILE A 85 -4.66 2.96 -8.33
CA ILE A 85 -5.72 3.44 -7.44
C ILE A 85 -6.87 2.42 -7.39
N ARG A 86 -7.26 1.89 -8.55
CA ARG A 86 -8.28 0.84 -8.64
C ARG A 86 -7.88 -0.41 -7.85
N GLN A 87 -6.67 -0.93 -8.06
CA GLN A 87 -6.16 -2.10 -7.35
C GLN A 87 -6.09 -1.90 -5.82
N LEU A 88 -5.70 -0.71 -5.38
CA LEU A 88 -5.70 -0.36 -3.95
C LEU A 88 -7.13 -0.39 -3.38
N LEU A 89 -8.10 0.21 -4.05
CA LEU A 89 -9.50 0.21 -3.61
C LEU A 89 -10.10 -1.19 -3.59
N GLU A 90 -9.75 -2.04 -4.55
CA GLU A 90 -10.17 -3.44 -4.61
C GLU A 90 -9.60 -4.25 -3.43
N LYS A 91 -8.31 -4.07 -3.10
CA LYS A 91 -7.66 -4.73 -1.97
C LYS A 91 -8.20 -4.28 -0.61
N VAL A 92 -8.63 -3.02 -0.49
CA VAL A 92 -9.14 -2.44 0.76
C VAL A 92 -10.65 -2.63 0.87
N SER A 93 -11.31 -3.26 -0.11
CA SER A 93 -12.75 -3.53 -0.09
C SER A 93 -13.11 -4.51 1.04
N PRO A 94 -13.90 -4.10 2.05
CA PRO A 94 -14.37 -5.00 3.10
C PRO A 94 -15.19 -6.18 2.56
N LEU A 95 -15.83 -5.99 1.39
CA LEU A 95 -16.61 -7.01 0.69
C LEU A 95 -15.73 -8.10 0.07
N ALA A 96 -14.50 -7.76 -0.37
CA ALA A 96 -13.50 -8.74 -0.79
C ALA A 96 -13.09 -9.62 0.40
N ILE A 97 -12.90 -9.03 1.58
CA ILE A 97 -12.59 -9.73 2.84
C ILE A 97 -13.73 -10.68 3.25
N ILE A 98 -14.99 -10.33 2.98
CA ILE A 98 -16.16 -11.19 3.25
C ILE A 98 -16.25 -12.37 2.26
N LYS A 99 -15.89 -12.18 0.98
CA LYS A 99 -15.76 -13.28 0.00
C LYS A 99 -14.52 -14.15 0.25
N LEU A 100 -13.49 -13.61 0.91
CA LEU A 100 -12.28 -14.28 1.39
C LEU A 100 -12.50 -15.14 2.66
N LYS A 101 -13.75 -15.50 2.98
CA LYS A 101 -14.01 -16.79 3.64
C LYS A 101 -13.66 -17.92 2.65
N GLY A 102 -12.38 -18.03 2.33
CA GLY A 102 -11.77 -19.21 1.73
C GLY A 102 -12.08 -20.35 2.68
N GLY A 103 -12.91 -21.28 2.21
CA GLY A 103 -13.14 -22.52 2.93
C GLY A 103 -11.80 -23.22 3.05
N THR A 104 -11.53 -23.81 4.20
CA THR A 104 -10.42 -24.74 4.36
C THR A 104 -10.52 -25.80 3.27
N VAL A 105 -9.45 -25.99 2.50
CA VAL A 105 -9.36 -27.09 1.54
C VAL A 105 -9.52 -28.40 2.33
N PRO A 106 -10.50 -29.26 2.01
CA PRO A 106 -10.68 -30.51 2.73
C PRO A 106 -9.42 -31.38 2.62
N ARG A 107 -9.09 -32.10 3.70
CA ARG A 107 -7.95 -33.03 3.70
C ARG A 107 -8.06 -34.09 2.59
N THR A 108 -9.28 -34.48 2.22
CA THR A 108 -9.54 -35.36 1.07
C THR A 108 -9.01 -34.76 -0.23
N THR A 109 -9.34 -33.50 -0.53
CA THR A 109 -8.82 -32.79 -1.71
C THR A 109 -7.29 -32.68 -1.67
N LEU A 110 -6.69 -32.43 -0.50
CA LEU A 110 -5.23 -32.39 -0.37
C LEU A 110 -4.59 -33.76 -0.64
N SER A 111 -5.23 -34.85 -0.21
CA SER A 111 -4.74 -36.20 -0.51
C SER A 111 -4.85 -36.54 -2.00
N GLU A 112 -5.92 -36.10 -2.69
CA GLU A 112 -6.11 -36.25 -4.14
C GLU A 112 -5.02 -35.49 -4.91
N VAL A 113 -4.75 -34.24 -4.53
CA VAL A 113 -3.67 -33.43 -5.11
C VAL A 113 -2.32 -34.09 -4.87
N ALA A 114 -2.04 -34.54 -3.66
CA ALA A 114 -0.77 -35.16 -3.33
C ALA A 114 -0.58 -36.46 -4.12
N GLY A 115 -1.62 -37.29 -4.25
CA GLY A 115 -1.63 -38.49 -5.09
C GLY A 115 -1.35 -38.17 -6.55
N ALA A 116 -2.05 -37.19 -7.12
CA ALA A 116 -1.81 -36.73 -8.49
C ALA A 116 -0.39 -36.22 -8.69
N THR A 117 0.11 -35.43 -7.74
CA THR A 117 1.45 -34.82 -7.80
C THR A 117 2.54 -35.88 -7.87
N PHE A 118 2.49 -36.88 -6.98
CA PHE A 118 3.49 -37.96 -6.99
C PHE A 118 3.31 -38.90 -8.17
N LYS A 119 2.08 -39.12 -8.65
CA LYS A 119 1.86 -39.90 -9.87
C LYS A 119 2.46 -39.23 -11.11
N LEU A 120 2.25 -37.92 -11.26
CA LEU A 120 2.86 -37.13 -12.34
C LEU A 120 4.38 -37.09 -12.20
N ALA A 121 4.91 -37.06 -10.98
CA ALA A 121 6.34 -37.11 -10.72
C ALA A 121 6.98 -38.44 -11.14
N GLU A 122 6.34 -39.58 -10.84
CA GLU A 122 6.75 -40.91 -11.30
C GLU A 122 6.84 -40.99 -12.83
N GLU A 123 5.85 -40.41 -13.52
CA GLU A 123 5.77 -40.38 -14.99
C GLU A 123 6.61 -39.25 -15.61
N ARG A 124 7.28 -38.44 -14.79
CA ARG A 124 8.03 -37.24 -15.20
C ARG A 124 7.21 -36.28 -16.06
N ILE A 125 5.95 -36.09 -15.69
CA ILE A 125 5.05 -35.12 -16.30
C ILE A 125 5.11 -33.83 -15.47
N GLY A 126 5.42 -32.71 -16.14
CA GLY A 126 5.48 -31.41 -15.50
C GLY A 126 4.10 -30.91 -15.08
N ALA A 127 3.97 -30.46 -13.83
CA ALA A 127 2.72 -29.99 -13.27
C ALA A 127 2.93 -28.75 -12.41
N LEU A 128 1.90 -27.92 -12.32
CA LEU A 128 1.89 -26.71 -11.50
C LEU A 128 0.50 -26.48 -10.91
N PHE A 129 0.35 -26.75 -9.63
CA PHE A 129 -0.87 -26.48 -8.87
C PHE A 129 -0.69 -25.21 -8.06
N VAL A 130 -1.71 -24.35 -8.04
CA VAL A 130 -1.71 -23.11 -7.26
C VAL A 130 -2.93 -23.04 -6.36
N PHE A 131 -2.68 -22.70 -5.10
CA PHE A 131 -3.67 -22.54 -4.04
C PHE A 131 -3.71 -21.07 -3.60
N PRO A 132 -4.70 -20.29 -4.07
CA PRO A 132 -5.01 -18.96 -3.55
C PRO A 132 -5.33 -19.00 -2.04
N ARG A 133 -4.79 -18.05 -1.26
CA ARG A 133 -5.15 -17.87 0.16
C ARG A 133 -5.88 -16.55 0.41
N ALA A 134 -5.10 -15.50 0.72
CA ALA A 134 -5.61 -14.18 1.10
C ALA A 134 -5.69 -13.20 -0.07
N THR A 135 -4.89 -13.43 -1.10
CA THR A 135 -4.80 -12.54 -2.26
C THR A 135 -5.91 -12.92 -3.24
N LEU A 136 -6.66 -11.94 -3.75
CA LEU A 136 -7.41 -12.14 -4.98
C LEU A 136 -6.38 -12.40 -6.10
N VAL A 137 -6.13 -13.67 -6.39
CA VAL A 137 -5.21 -14.08 -7.47
C VAL A 137 -5.87 -13.87 -8.85
N SER A 138 -7.07 -13.29 -8.89
CA SER A 138 -7.84 -13.01 -10.10
C SER A 138 -7.08 -12.15 -11.10
N ASP A 139 -6.23 -11.22 -10.65
CA ASP A 139 -5.50 -10.32 -11.57
C ASP A 139 -4.28 -10.97 -12.20
N VAL A 140 -3.69 -11.95 -11.51
CA VAL A 140 -2.50 -12.66 -11.97
C VAL A 140 -2.88 -13.93 -12.76
N MET A 141 -4.14 -14.35 -12.67
CA MET A 141 -4.71 -15.55 -13.29
C MET A 141 -5.96 -15.23 -14.12
N GLN A 142 -5.91 -14.14 -14.89
CA GLN A 142 -7.01 -13.76 -15.78
C GLN A 142 -7.17 -14.79 -16.92
N ASP A 143 -6.06 -15.32 -17.44
CA ASP A 143 -6.03 -16.32 -18.51
C ASP A 143 -6.24 -17.76 -18.01
N GLY A 144 -6.73 -18.63 -18.89
CA GLY A 144 -6.97 -20.06 -18.64
C GLY A 144 -8.39 -20.51 -18.93
N VAL A 145 -8.61 -21.83 -18.99
CA VAL A 145 -9.93 -22.44 -19.23
C VAL A 145 -10.63 -22.65 -17.89
N GLN A 146 -11.82 -22.08 -17.76
CA GLN A 146 -12.67 -22.29 -16.58
C GLN A 146 -13.25 -23.71 -16.60
N LEU A 147 -13.05 -24.44 -15.51
CA LEU A 147 -13.52 -25.83 -15.35
C LEU A 147 -14.59 -25.95 -14.28
N ASP A 148 -14.37 -25.28 -13.13
CA ASP A 148 -15.23 -25.35 -11.95
C ASP A 148 -15.68 -26.78 -11.61
N SER A 149 -14.72 -27.68 -11.42
CA SER A 149 -14.95 -29.10 -11.15
C SER A 149 -14.36 -29.53 -9.82
N ILE A 150 -14.81 -30.65 -9.26
CA ILE A 150 -14.21 -31.22 -8.03
C ILE A 150 -12.79 -31.67 -8.35
N ALA A 151 -11.82 -31.32 -7.49
CA ALA A 151 -10.44 -31.74 -7.69
C ALA A 151 -10.26 -33.20 -7.27
N SER A 152 -10.24 -34.11 -8.24
CA SER A 152 -9.88 -35.53 -8.08
C SER A 152 -8.52 -35.84 -8.70
N GLN A 153 -7.87 -36.89 -8.22
CA GLN A 153 -6.58 -37.32 -8.73
C GLN A 153 -6.60 -37.58 -10.25
N GLU A 154 -7.64 -38.23 -10.77
CA GLU A 154 -7.78 -38.55 -12.20
C GLU A 154 -7.89 -37.29 -13.05
N LEU A 155 -8.67 -36.30 -12.61
CA LEU A 155 -8.81 -35.04 -13.31
C LEU A 155 -7.48 -34.30 -13.37
N LEU A 156 -6.79 -34.18 -12.23
CA LEU A 156 -5.52 -33.47 -12.14
C LEU A 156 -4.45 -34.13 -13.01
N ILE A 157 -4.39 -35.46 -13.03
CA ILE A 157 -3.49 -36.20 -13.94
C ILE A 157 -3.87 -35.92 -15.39
N SER A 158 -5.16 -36.00 -15.74
CA SER A 158 -5.65 -35.81 -17.11
C SER A 158 -5.33 -34.42 -17.65
N ILE A 159 -5.43 -33.37 -16.84
CA ILE A 159 -5.12 -31.99 -17.25
C ILE A 159 -3.67 -31.89 -17.75
N PHE A 160 -2.71 -32.47 -17.03
CA PHE A 160 -1.27 -32.35 -17.33
C PHE A 160 -0.76 -33.37 -18.35
N GLN A 161 -1.60 -34.27 -18.87
CA GLN A 161 -1.21 -35.16 -19.95
C GLN A 161 -0.76 -34.36 -21.17
N LYS A 162 0.33 -34.80 -21.84
CA LYS A 162 0.94 -34.06 -22.97
C LYS A 162 -0.02 -33.76 -24.13
N ASN A 163 -1.05 -34.59 -24.31
CA ASN A 163 -2.04 -34.43 -25.39
C ASN A 163 -3.21 -33.51 -25.00
N SER A 164 -3.33 -33.13 -23.72
CA SER A 164 -4.40 -32.26 -23.24
C SER A 164 -4.16 -30.82 -23.71
N PRO A 165 -5.12 -30.12 -24.33
CA PRO A 165 -4.93 -28.72 -24.73
C PRO A 165 -4.65 -27.74 -23.58
N ILE A 166 -4.95 -28.14 -22.34
CA ILE A 166 -4.87 -27.31 -21.12
C ILE A 166 -3.72 -27.74 -20.18
N HIS A 167 -2.79 -28.57 -20.67
CA HIS A 167 -1.62 -29.04 -19.91
C HIS A 167 -0.52 -27.98 -19.72
N ASP A 168 -0.53 -26.95 -20.57
CA ASP A 168 0.44 -25.87 -20.52
C ASP A 168 -0.05 -24.77 -19.57
N GLY A 169 0.77 -24.44 -18.58
CA GLY A 169 0.42 -23.50 -17.51
C GLY A 169 0.05 -24.18 -16.19
N ALA A 170 -0.74 -23.47 -15.39
CA ALA A 170 -1.07 -23.82 -14.02
C ALA A 170 -2.54 -24.21 -13.83
N VAL A 171 -2.80 -25.03 -12.81
CA VAL A 171 -4.13 -25.39 -12.33
C VAL A 171 -4.38 -24.66 -11.02
N VAL A 172 -5.50 -23.94 -10.95
CA VAL A 172 -5.88 -23.14 -9.78
C VAL A 172 -6.92 -23.91 -8.99
N ILE A 173 -6.60 -24.21 -7.74
CA ILE A 173 -7.44 -24.99 -6.84
C ILE A 173 -7.86 -24.10 -5.67
N GLU A 174 -9.16 -23.91 -5.50
CA GLU A 174 -9.73 -23.17 -4.38
C GLU A 174 -10.77 -24.05 -3.68
N LYS A 175 -10.68 -24.17 -2.36
CA LYS A 175 -11.49 -25.11 -1.56
C LYS A 175 -11.30 -26.53 -2.11
N ASP A 176 -12.37 -27.19 -2.50
CA ASP A 176 -12.40 -28.55 -3.05
C ASP A 176 -12.45 -28.59 -4.59
N ARG A 177 -12.31 -27.44 -5.27
CA ARG A 177 -12.58 -27.31 -6.71
C ARG A 177 -11.38 -26.81 -7.51
N VAL A 178 -11.25 -27.32 -8.72
CA VAL A 178 -10.43 -26.76 -9.79
C VAL A 178 -11.21 -25.63 -10.44
N LEU A 179 -10.80 -24.39 -10.22
CA LEU A 179 -11.45 -23.22 -10.82
C LEU A 179 -11.10 -23.08 -12.30
N LYS A 180 -9.80 -23.12 -12.59
CA LYS A 180 -9.24 -22.94 -13.93
C LYS A 180 -8.03 -23.86 -14.14
N ALA A 181 -7.78 -24.22 -15.39
CA ALA A 181 -6.58 -24.91 -15.83
C ALA A 181 -5.94 -24.17 -17.01
N GLY A 182 -4.66 -24.43 -17.25
CA GLY A 182 -3.89 -23.76 -18.29
C GLY A 182 -3.68 -22.26 -18.04
N CYS A 183 -3.57 -21.86 -16.77
CA CYS A 183 -3.35 -20.45 -16.41
C CYS A 183 -1.88 -20.08 -16.61
N TYR A 184 -1.62 -19.02 -17.37
CA TYR A 184 -0.28 -18.44 -17.47
C TYR A 184 0.02 -17.60 -16.23
N LEU A 185 1.20 -17.80 -15.65
CA LEU A 185 1.63 -17.12 -14.43
C LEU A 185 2.87 -16.26 -14.70
N PRO A 186 3.05 -15.14 -13.99
CA PRO A 186 4.27 -14.35 -14.07
C PRO A 186 5.47 -15.16 -13.60
N LEU A 187 6.57 -15.04 -14.32
CA LEU A 187 7.85 -15.67 -13.95
C LEU A 187 8.61 -14.75 -12.99
N SER A 188 9.29 -15.35 -12.00
CA SER A 188 10.22 -14.62 -11.15
C SER A 188 11.37 -14.03 -11.97
N THR A 189 11.67 -12.76 -11.72
CA THR A 189 12.78 -12.01 -12.32
C THR A 189 14.05 -12.07 -11.48
N ARG A 190 14.06 -12.87 -10.41
CA ARG A 190 15.20 -13.00 -9.49
C ARG A 190 16.42 -13.56 -10.22
N GLU A 191 17.55 -12.85 -10.11
CA GLU A 191 18.83 -13.32 -10.62
C GLU A 191 19.40 -14.44 -9.75
N GLY A 192 20.23 -15.31 -10.32
CA GLY A 192 20.90 -16.38 -9.57
C GLY A 192 20.01 -17.56 -9.16
N LEU A 193 18.84 -17.73 -9.78
CA LEU A 193 18.04 -18.94 -9.57
C LEU A 193 18.81 -20.20 -10.02
N PRO A 194 18.69 -21.32 -9.28
CA PRO A 194 19.34 -22.57 -9.65
C PRO A 194 19.06 -22.94 -11.11
N PRO A 195 20.07 -23.33 -11.90
CA PRO A 195 19.89 -23.63 -13.33
C PRO A 195 18.92 -24.80 -13.57
N LYS A 196 18.74 -25.66 -12.56
CA LYS A 196 17.77 -26.76 -12.54
C LYS A 196 16.29 -26.32 -12.49
N TYR A 197 16.01 -25.02 -12.35
CA TYR A 197 14.65 -24.47 -12.29
C TYR A 197 14.18 -24.03 -13.67
N GLY A 198 13.34 -24.87 -14.27
CA GLY A 198 12.62 -24.57 -15.51
C GLY A 198 11.50 -23.55 -15.34
N THR A 199 10.72 -23.34 -16.41
CA THR A 199 9.67 -22.32 -16.49
C THR A 199 8.60 -22.48 -15.41
N ARG A 200 8.11 -23.69 -15.14
CA ARG A 200 7.11 -23.94 -14.06
C ARG A 200 7.62 -23.60 -12.66
N HIS A 201 8.90 -23.81 -12.38
CA HIS A 201 9.49 -23.42 -11.09
C HIS A 201 9.57 -21.89 -10.96
N ARG A 202 9.96 -21.22 -12.05
CA ARG A 202 10.01 -19.75 -12.10
C ARG A 202 8.63 -19.12 -12.01
N ALA A 203 7.61 -19.75 -12.62
CA ALA A 203 6.21 -19.37 -12.53
C ALA A 203 5.67 -19.49 -11.10
N ALA A 204 5.91 -20.64 -10.46
CA ALA A 204 5.53 -20.86 -9.07
C ALA A 204 6.18 -19.85 -8.12
N LEU A 205 7.48 -19.58 -8.33
CA LEU A 205 8.20 -18.57 -7.57
C LEU A 205 7.68 -17.16 -7.81
N GLY A 206 7.46 -16.79 -9.07
CA GLY A 206 6.96 -15.46 -9.45
C GLY A 206 5.62 -15.16 -8.79
N VAL A 207 4.70 -16.12 -8.80
CA VAL A 207 3.41 -15.97 -8.11
C VAL A 207 3.57 -15.93 -6.59
N ALA A 208 4.42 -16.79 -6.01
CA ALA A 208 4.70 -16.80 -4.58
C ALA A 208 5.46 -15.55 -4.06
N GLU A 209 6.09 -14.76 -4.95
CA GLU A 209 6.74 -13.48 -4.63
C GLU A 209 5.74 -12.31 -4.59
N HIS A 210 4.70 -12.36 -5.40
CA HIS A 210 3.75 -11.25 -5.59
C HIS A 210 2.46 -11.39 -4.75
N GLY A 211 2.21 -12.55 -4.14
CA GLY A 211 1.02 -12.79 -3.33
C GLY A 211 1.17 -13.90 -2.28
N ASP A 212 0.23 -13.95 -1.34
CA ASP A 212 0.07 -15.09 -0.41
C ASP A 212 -0.63 -16.24 -1.16
N THR A 213 0.18 -16.99 -1.89
CA THR A 213 -0.20 -18.17 -2.66
C THR A 213 0.76 -19.31 -2.37
N LEU A 214 0.22 -20.53 -2.34
CA LEU A 214 0.98 -21.75 -2.19
C LEU A 214 1.00 -22.49 -3.52
N CYS A 215 2.18 -22.86 -4.02
CA CYS A 215 2.31 -23.52 -5.32
C CYS A 215 3.00 -24.88 -5.16
N VAL A 216 2.50 -25.91 -5.84
CA VAL A 216 3.15 -27.23 -5.94
C VAL A 216 3.62 -27.42 -7.37
N VAL A 217 4.91 -27.72 -7.56
CA VAL A 217 5.55 -27.90 -8.86
C VAL A 217 6.07 -29.32 -8.98
N VAL A 218 5.85 -29.94 -10.14
CA VAL A 218 6.51 -31.18 -10.55
C VAL A 218 7.48 -30.89 -11.69
N SER A 219 8.74 -31.29 -11.53
CA SER A 219 9.75 -31.18 -12.59
C SER A 219 9.56 -32.23 -13.68
N GLU A 220 9.35 -31.80 -14.92
CA GLU A 220 9.27 -32.70 -16.08
C GLU A 220 10.60 -33.40 -16.42
N GLU A 221 11.74 -32.80 -16.05
CA GLU A 221 13.06 -33.40 -16.31
C GLU A 221 13.42 -34.44 -15.25
N ARG A 222 13.14 -34.12 -13.98
CA ARG A 222 13.68 -34.85 -12.82
C ARG A 222 12.65 -35.63 -12.02
N GLY A 223 11.35 -35.40 -12.25
CA GLY A 223 10.29 -35.97 -11.41
C GLY A 223 10.36 -35.50 -9.95
N VAL A 224 10.97 -34.34 -9.70
CA VAL A 224 11.10 -33.78 -8.34
C VAL A 224 9.90 -32.91 -8.03
N VAL A 225 9.28 -33.15 -6.88
CA VAL A 225 8.17 -32.37 -6.33
C VAL A 225 8.73 -31.24 -5.46
N SER A 226 8.26 -30.01 -5.70
CA SER A 226 8.66 -28.83 -4.93
C SER A 226 7.46 -28.01 -4.50
N LEU A 227 7.53 -27.41 -3.32
CA LEU A 227 6.55 -26.48 -2.77
C LEU A 227 7.14 -25.07 -2.80
N ALA A 228 6.42 -24.11 -3.38
CA ALA A 228 6.81 -22.71 -3.41
C ALA A 228 5.85 -21.87 -2.54
N GLN A 229 6.41 -21.08 -1.63
CA GLN A 229 5.67 -20.18 -0.76
C GLN A 229 6.55 -19.01 -0.33
N LYS A 230 6.01 -17.79 -0.26
CA LYS A 230 6.73 -16.57 0.20
C LYS A 230 8.09 -16.36 -0.48
N GLY A 231 8.19 -16.62 -1.78
CA GLY A 231 9.44 -16.46 -2.54
C GLY A 231 10.53 -17.49 -2.23
N GLU A 232 10.19 -18.59 -1.55
CA GLU A 232 11.07 -19.73 -1.30
C GLU A 232 10.54 -20.99 -1.98
N ILE A 233 11.44 -21.92 -2.32
CA ILE A 233 11.11 -23.22 -2.90
C ILE A 233 11.78 -24.30 -2.04
N GLU A 234 10.96 -25.22 -1.53
CA GLU A 234 11.37 -26.40 -0.77
C GLU A 234 11.10 -27.66 -1.60
N THR A 235 12.00 -28.64 -1.55
CA THR A 235 11.77 -29.96 -2.17
C THR A 235 11.05 -30.87 -1.20
N ILE A 236 9.98 -31.54 -1.66
CA ILE A 236 9.16 -32.42 -0.82
C ILE A 236 9.32 -33.87 -1.29
N THR A 237 9.66 -34.75 -0.34
CA THR A 237 9.81 -36.18 -0.59
C THR A 237 8.73 -36.96 0.16
N GLY A 238 7.75 -37.49 -0.58
CA GLY A 238 6.67 -38.31 -0.05
C GLY A 238 5.29 -37.63 -0.08
N GLN A 239 4.28 -38.41 -0.46
CA GLN A 239 2.89 -37.97 -0.59
C GLN A 239 2.30 -37.47 0.74
N GLU A 240 2.51 -38.21 1.83
CA GLU A 240 1.98 -37.83 3.15
C GLU A 240 2.61 -36.53 3.66
N LEU A 241 3.92 -36.34 3.43
CA LEU A 241 4.62 -35.12 3.81
C LEU A 241 4.05 -33.91 3.04
N LEU A 242 3.80 -34.06 1.74
CA LEU A 242 3.16 -33.01 0.94
C LEU A 242 1.76 -32.69 1.47
N CYS A 243 0.93 -33.70 1.73
CA CYS A 243 -0.41 -33.51 2.27
C CYS A 243 -0.37 -32.75 3.61
N HIS A 244 0.50 -33.16 4.54
CA HIS A 244 0.67 -32.50 5.84
C HIS A 244 1.16 -31.05 5.70
N ARG A 245 2.11 -30.78 4.80
CA ARG A 245 2.61 -29.42 4.55
C ARG A 245 1.54 -28.52 3.93
N LEU A 246 0.76 -29.04 2.98
CA LEU A 246 -0.38 -28.32 2.40
C LEU A 246 -1.44 -28.03 3.47
N GLU A 247 -1.76 -29.02 4.31
CA GLU A 247 -2.71 -28.88 5.40
C GLU A 247 -2.26 -27.79 6.36
N GLN A 248 -1.02 -27.83 6.85
CA GLN A 248 -0.46 -26.83 7.74
C GLN A 248 -0.44 -25.41 7.12
N ALA A 249 -0.08 -25.29 5.85
CA ALA A 249 -0.01 -24.02 5.14
C ALA A 249 -1.39 -23.42 4.84
N LEU A 250 -2.42 -24.25 4.62
CA LEU A 250 -3.77 -23.81 4.26
C LEU A 250 -4.73 -23.71 5.46
N SER A 251 -4.48 -24.43 6.55
CA SER A 251 -5.29 -24.38 7.79
C SER A 251 -4.90 -23.21 8.72
N THR A 252 -3.79 -22.52 8.44
CA THR A 252 -3.46 -21.27 9.15
C THR A 252 -4.51 -20.21 8.83
N ASN A 253 -5.32 -19.91 9.85
CA ASN A 253 -6.47 -19.00 9.84
C ASN A 253 -6.24 -17.77 8.94
N PRO A 254 -7.07 -17.51 7.90
CA PRO A 254 -6.91 -16.37 7.00
C PRO A 254 -6.87 -15.03 7.74
N ALA A 255 -7.57 -14.91 8.88
CA ALA A 255 -7.56 -13.70 9.71
C ALA A 255 -6.21 -13.48 10.43
N ALA A 256 -5.49 -14.56 10.75
CA ALA A 256 -4.15 -14.49 11.32
C ALA A 256 -3.09 -14.33 10.23
N SER A 257 -3.25 -14.98 9.06
CA SER A 257 -2.29 -14.91 7.95
C SER A 257 -2.32 -13.57 7.22
N VAL A 258 -3.47 -12.92 7.05
CA VAL A 258 -3.56 -11.55 6.49
C VAL A 258 -2.92 -10.55 7.44
N ARG A 259 -3.25 -10.64 8.73
CA ARG A 259 -2.70 -9.74 9.75
C ARG A 259 -1.19 -9.95 9.90
N SER A 260 -0.72 -11.20 9.89
CA SER A 260 0.71 -11.53 9.98
C SER A 260 1.47 -11.29 8.69
N SER A 261 0.87 -11.40 7.49
CA SER A 261 1.54 -11.09 6.22
C SER A 261 1.61 -9.59 5.96
N VAL A 262 0.61 -8.80 6.39
CA VAL A 262 0.71 -7.33 6.46
C VAL A 262 1.78 -6.93 7.48
N LEU A 263 1.76 -7.51 8.68
CA LEU A 263 2.78 -7.25 9.70
C LEU A 263 4.16 -7.74 9.26
N GLU A 264 4.31 -8.89 8.61
CA GLU A 264 5.59 -9.41 8.10
C GLU A 264 6.07 -8.65 6.85
N THR A 265 5.20 -8.15 5.97
CA THR A 265 5.60 -7.26 4.87
C THR A 265 6.09 -5.92 5.43
N ILE A 266 5.44 -5.44 6.49
CA ILE A 266 5.90 -4.28 7.25
C ILE A 266 7.21 -4.61 7.99
N GLN A 267 7.39 -5.81 8.53
CA GLN A 267 8.49 -6.16 9.45
C GLN A 267 9.74 -6.73 8.74
N SER A 268 9.60 -7.46 7.62
CA SER A 268 10.71 -7.99 6.81
C SER A 268 11.38 -6.92 5.93
N ARG A 269 10.68 -5.81 5.64
CA ARG A 269 11.32 -4.56 5.17
C ARG A 269 11.91 -3.71 6.31
N PHE A 270 11.62 -4.05 7.57
CA PHE A 270 12.08 -3.35 8.76
C PHE A 270 13.13 -4.18 9.52
N ASN A 271 14.33 -4.27 8.95
CA ASN A 271 15.49 -4.71 9.71
C ASN A 271 15.91 -3.55 10.66
N TYR A 272 15.34 -3.51 11.87
CA TYR A 272 15.47 -2.40 12.83
C TYR A 272 16.93 -2.05 13.20
N GLN A 273 17.85 -3.01 13.12
CA GLN A 273 19.28 -2.77 13.40
C GLN A 273 20.02 -2.07 12.25
N GLU A 274 19.61 -2.24 10.98
CA GLU A 274 20.10 -1.43 9.86
C GLU A 274 19.37 -0.08 9.73
N PHE A 275 18.11 -0.03 10.17
CA PHE A 275 17.21 1.13 10.09
C PHE A 275 17.67 2.34 10.93
N ILE A 276 18.33 2.11 12.06
CA ILE A 276 18.85 3.19 12.92
C ILE A 276 20.13 3.78 12.34
N ARG A 277 20.97 2.96 11.68
CA ARG A 277 22.34 3.35 11.28
C ARG A 277 22.46 3.79 9.81
N LYS A 278 21.54 3.39 8.92
CA LYS A 278 21.46 3.89 7.53
C LYS A 278 20.24 4.80 7.33
N ASN A 279 20.40 5.82 6.48
CA ASN A 279 19.39 6.84 6.10
C ASN A 279 19.07 7.93 7.15
N PHE A 280 20.05 8.37 7.96
CA PHE A 280 19.88 9.57 8.80
C PHE A 280 19.43 10.78 7.98
N LEU A 281 20.00 10.96 6.77
CA LEU A 281 19.65 12.05 5.87
C LEU A 281 18.17 12.03 5.46
N ALA A 282 17.58 10.85 5.22
CA ALA A 282 16.16 10.75 4.88
C ALA A 282 15.25 11.07 6.07
N LYS A 283 15.66 10.70 7.29
CA LYS A 283 14.92 11.03 8.53
C LYS A 283 14.97 12.53 8.83
N CYS A 284 16.15 13.14 8.66
CA CYS A 284 16.29 14.58 8.78
C CYS A 284 15.48 15.31 7.71
N LEU A 285 15.47 14.81 6.48
CA LEU A 285 14.74 15.42 5.37
C LEU A 285 13.21 15.27 5.53
N SER A 286 12.72 14.12 6.02
CA SER A 286 11.28 13.95 6.34
C SER A 286 10.85 14.82 7.50
N THR A 287 11.69 14.97 8.53
CA THR A 287 11.41 15.85 9.67
C THR A 287 11.45 17.32 9.26
N ALA A 288 12.41 17.72 8.43
CA ALA A 288 12.49 19.07 7.88
C ALA A 288 11.29 19.40 6.99
N LEU A 289 10.84 18.45 6.16
CA LEU A 289 9.64 18.60 5.34
C LEU A 289 8.37 18.69 6.20
N ALA A 290 8.26 17.88 7.25
CA ALA A 290 7.14 17.93 8.20
C ALA A 290 7.08 19.30 8.91
N CYS A 291 8.21 19.78 9.42
CA CYS A 291 8.30 21.10 10.05
C CYS A 291 7.97 22.23 9.06
N LEU A 292 8.43 22.13 7.81
CA LEU A 292 8.16 23.11 6.76
C LEU A 292 6.67 23.12 6.37
N LEU A 293 6.05 21.95 6.22
CA LEU A 293 4.61 21.83 5.95
C LEU A 293 3.78 22.38 7.11
N TRP A 294 4.13 22.04 8.35
CA TRP A 294 3.48 22.56 9.53
C TRP A 294 3.58 24.09 9.61
N PHE A 295 4.78 24.63 9.36
CA PHE A 295 4.99 26.08 9.32
C PHE A 295 4.19 26.78 8.21
N LEU A 296 4.14 26.20 7.00
CA LEU A 296 3.40 26.78 5.87
C LEU A 296 1.88 26.71 6.06
N LEU A 297 1.35 25.62 6.62
CA LEU A 297 -0.09 25.38 6.75
C LEU A 297 -0.68 25.99 8.03
N VAL A 298 -0.01 25.78 9.16
CA VAL A 298 -0.50 26.23 10.48
C VAL A 298 -0.03 27.65 10.79
N GLY A 299 1.18 28.04 10.34
CA GLY A 299 1.70 29.39 10.53
C GLY A 299 0.89 30.50 9.85
N GLN A 300 -0.07 30.14 8.99
CA GLN A 300 -0.96 31.07 8.27
C GLN A 300 -2.37 31.19 8.89
N GLN A 301 -2.69 30.59 10.04
CA GLN A 301 -4.01 30.76 10.65
C GLN A 301 -4.14 32.11 11.38
N TRP A 302 -4.76 33.09 10.72
CA TRP A 302 -5.20 34.34 11.35
C TRP A 302 -6.44 34.04 12.18
N SER A 303 -6.42 34.31 13.48
CA SER A 303 -7.61 34.16 14.31
C SER A 303 -8.42 35.47 14.31
N GLU A 304 -9.74 35.35 14.42
CA GLU A 304 -10.65 36.49 14.58
C GLU A 304 -11.20 36.44 16.01
N ALA A 305 -11.11 37.56 16.74
CA ALA A 305 -11.77 37.70 18.04
C ALA A 305 -12.58 38.98 18.11
N PHE A 306 -13.62 38.95 18.94
CA PHE A 306 -14.48 40.08 19.22
C PHE A 306 -14.05 40.69 20.55
N THR A 307 -13.65 41.95 20.55
CA THR A 307 -13.40 42.70 21.79
C THR A 307 -14.40 43.84 21.93
N SER A 308 -14.79 44.16 23.16
CA SER A 308 -15.75 45.23 23.43
C SER A 308 -14.99 46.52 23.77
N ALA A 309 -15.08 47.53 22.91
CA ALA A 309 -14.47 48.83 23.14
C ALA A 309 -15.49 49.80 23.74
N MET A 310 -15.10 50.53 24.79
CA MET A 310 -15.92 51.61 25.35
C MET A 310 -15.88 52.85 24.45
N LEU A 311 -17.04 53.44 24.20
CA LEU A 311 -17.20 54.68 23.45
C LEU A 311 -17.02 55.88 24.37
N GLU A 312 -15.99 56.69 24.15
CA GLU A 312 -15.84 58.00 24.79
C GLU A 312 -16.22 59.09 23.77
N TYR A 313 -17.33 59.78 24.03
CA TYR A 313 -17.81 60.86 23.16
C TYR A 313 -17.08 62.16 23.50
N GLN A 314 -16.12 62.56 22.66
CA GLN A 314 -15.46 63.85 22.80
C GLN A 314 -16.20 64.95 22.03
N ASN A 315 -16.19 66.17 22.58
CA ASN A 315 -16.75 67.39 21.96
C ASN A 315 -18.29 67.51 21.99
N LYS A 316 -18.90 67.33 23.18
CA LYS A 316 -20.32 67.63 23.44
C LYS A 316 -20.54 69.16 23.48
N PRO A 317 -21.39 69.76 22.62
CA PRO A 317 -21.73 71.17 22.72
C PRO A 317 -22.49 71.48 24.01
N ASP A 318 -22.16 72.61 24.66
CA ASP A 318 -22.79 73.01 25.92
C ASP A 318 -24.32 73.14 25.78
N GLY A 319 -25.07 72.38 26.60
CA GLY A 319 -26.53 72.49 26.73
C GLY A 319 -27.40 71.49 25.92
N MET A 320 -26.83 70.52 25.21
CA MET A 320 -27.60 69.45 24.55
C MET A 320 -27.39 68.09 25.22
N ASP A 321 -28.46 67.35 25.54
CA ASP A 321 -28.39 65.97 26.01
C ASP A 321 -28.81 64.98 24.91
N PHE A 322 -28.17 63.81 24.89
CA PHE A 322 -28.54 62.73 23.99
C PHE A 322 -29.91 62.18 24.39
N THR A 323 -30.89 62.23 23.47
CA THR A 323 -32.28 61.82 23.74
C THR A 323 -32.52 60.31 23.51
N SER A 324 -31.56 59.59 22.93
CA SER A 324 -31.60 58.13 22.70
C SER A 324 -30.66 57.40 23.66
N GLU A 325 -30.96 56.12 23.97
CA GLU A 325 -30.03 55.23 24.67
C GLU A 325 -28.68 55.20 23.92
N VAL A 326 -27.67 55.83 24.50
CA VAL A 326 -26.32 55.92 23.91
C VAL A 326 -25.63 54.58 24.12
N ALA A 327 -25.23 53.93 23.03
CA ALA A 327 -24.49 52.66 23.10
C ALA A 327 -23.14 52.89 23.80
N SER A 328 -22.97 52.29 24.97
CA SER A 328 -21.75 52.41 25.79
C SER A 328 -20.62 51.49 25.32
N GLN A 329 -20.94 50.51 24.47
CA GLN A 329 -20.01 49.49 23.99
C GLN A 329 -20.21 49.21 22.50
N ILE A 330 -19.12 49.07 21.74
CA ILE A 330 -19.12 48.54 20.37
C ILE A 330 -18.35 47.22 20.36
N GLN A 331 -18.89 46.20 19.70
CA GLN A 331 -18.13 44.99 19.37
C GLN A 331 -17.22 45.25 18.18
N VAL A 332 -15.91 45.20 18.40
CA VAL A 332 -14.89 45.36 17.37
C VAL A 332 -14.32 43.99 17.04
N ARG A 333 -14.35 43.63 15.75
CA ARG A 333 -13.69 42.41 15.24
C ARG A 333 -12.21 42.72 14.99
N VAL A 334 -11.33 42.09 15.76
CA VAL A 334 -9.87 42.24 15.63
C VAL A 334 -9.29 40.96 15.04
N ARG A 335 -8.44 41.12 14.02
CA ARG A 335 -7.78 40.00 13.32
C ARG A 335 -6.28 40.07 13.54
N GLY A 336 -5.68 38.97 14.01
CA GLY A 336 -4.26 38.91 14.32
C GLY A 336 -3.75 37.48 14.57
N PRO A 337 -2.45 37.32 14.89
CA PRO A 337 -1.89 36.04 15.28
C PRO A 337 -2.61 35.43 16.48
N HIS A 338 -2.84 34.11 16.48
CA HIS A 338 -3.62 33.41 17.52
C HIS A 338 -3.11 33.69 18.95
N GLY A 339 -1.81 33.89 19.12
CA GLY A 339 -1.19 34.19 20.42
C GLY A 339 -1.40 35.61 20.96
N SER A 340 -1.75 36.59 20.12
CA SER A 340 -2.03 37.97 20.53
C SER A 340 -3.53 38.23 20.79
N ILE A 341 -4.37 37.27 20.43
CA ILE A 341 -5.82 37.35 20.60
C ILE A 341 -6.26 36.80 21.96
N SER A 342 -5.57 35.79 22.50
CA SER A 342 -5.83 35.26 23.84
C SER A 342 -5.48 36.22 24.98
N THR A 343 -4.96 37.40 24.67
CA THR A 343 -4.68 38.48 25.64
C THR A 343 -5.71 39.62 25.57
N LEU A 344 -6.72 39.49 24.69
CA LEU A 344 -7.81 40.47 24.51
C LEU A 344 -9.11 40.08 25.23
N ASP A 345 -9.20 38.84 25.72
CA ASP A 345 -10.15 38.41 26.76
C ASP A 345 -9.56 38.74 28.15
#